data_AF-A0A6A4QXM8-F1
#
_entry.id   AF-A0A6A4QXM8-F1
#
_cell.length_a   1.000
_cell.length_b   1.000
_cell.length_c   1.000
_cell.angle_alpha   90.00
_cell.angle_beta   90.00
_cell.angle_gamma   90.00
#
_symmetry.space_group_name_H-M   'P 1'
#
loop_
_entity.id
_entity.type
_entity.pdbx_description
1 polymer ?
#
loop_
_entity_poly.entity_id
_entity_poly.type
_entity_poly.pdbx_seq_one_letter_code
_entity_poly.pdbx_strand_id
1 'polypeptide(L)'
;MRHLTQAIYIAISIILIGFGYSMGDDLNKKTRPHVMGFFVFGFWILDMTNNMLQGPCRAFFGDLSGGDQPKNRTRNSTFSFFMAIASILGYVVGSYSKLYKAFPFTETKACNVYCSNLKSCFFIAIALLLILVIIACVYVKEIPLTSTYIIDSEDGVKTPCWGLFFGAFKEMKHPMWMLFLVTILNWFTWFPWVLYDTYWMGREVYGGSVGDHMFDKGVHDGSIGLMLNSIVVAVMSMVIEPLSRFLGGVKKLWGLVNFILAICLAMTMLISKEATAHRHFLMSIDAKDNGPPPNVWGGAVTLLSVLGIPLAIISHISLPYFNNF
;
A
#
# COMPACT_ATOMS: atom_id res chain seq x y z
N MET A 1 12.76 15.46 16.43
CA MET A 1 11.47 15.68 17.15
C MET A 1 10.23 15.28 16.34
N ARG A 2 10.12 15.64 15.05
CA ARG A 2 8.92 15.34 14.23
C ARG A 2 8.60 13.84 14.08
N HIS A 3 9.61 12.98 13.97
CA HIS A 3 9.44 11.52 13.88
C HIS A 3 8.87 10.88 15.15
N LEU A 4 9.17 11.43 16.34
CA LEU A 4 8.63 10.92 17.60
C LEU A 4 7.14 11.26 17.74
N THR A 5 6.74 12.47 17.33
CA THR A 5 5.33 12.89 17.30
C THR A 5 4.52 11.99 16.37
N GLN A 6 5.08 11.61 15.21
CA GLN A 6 4.44 10.68 14.28
C GLN A 6 4.27 9.27 14.88
N ALA A 7 5.29 8.75 15.57
CA ALA A 7 5.18 7.46 16.25
C ALA A 7 4.07 7.45 17.33
N ILE A 8 3.90 8.57 18.04
CA ILE A 8 2.81 8.76 19.00
C ILE A 8 1.44 8.74 18.30
N TYR A 9 1.27 9.43 17.17
CA TYR A 9 0.02 9.40 16.41
C TYR A 9 -0.32 8.00 15.87
N ILE A 10 0.67 7.25 15.40
CA ILE A 10 0.49 5.85 14.98
C ILE A 10 0.05 4.98 16.16
N ALA A 11 0.67 5.15 17.33
CA ALA A 11 0.29 4.42 18.54
C ALA A 11 -1.16 4.74 18.96
N ILE A 12 -1.55 6.02 18.94
CA ILE A 12 -2.93 6.46 19.25
C ILE A 12 -3.92 5.85 18.25
N SER A 13 -3.61 5.87 16.95
CA SER A 13 -4.46 5.31 15.89
C SER A 13 -4.75 3.83 16.12
N ILE A 14 -3.72 3.08 16.48
CA ILE A 14 -3.83 1.64 16.71
C ILE A 14 -4.59 1.33 18.00
N ILE A 15 -4.42 2.13 19.05
CA ILE A 15 -5.23 1.99 20.27
C ILE A 15 -6.70 2.24 19.95
N LEU A 16 -7.02 3.26 19.15
CA LEU A 16 -8.40 3.54 18.72
C LEU A 16 -8.99 2.38 17.90
N ILE A 17 -8.23 1.82 16.95
CA ILE A 17 -8.65 0.67 16.14
C ILE A 17 -8.82 -0.59 17.01
N GLY A 18 -7.90 -0.85 17.94
CA GLY A 18 -7.85 -2.05 18.75
C GLY A 18 -8.81 -2.06 19.94
N PHE A 19 -9.12 -0.90 20.52
CA PHE A 19 -9.95 -0.78 21.73
C PHE A 19 -11.28 -0.06 21.51
N GLY A 20 -11.65 0.31 20.29
CA GLY A 20 -12.94 0.97 19.99
C GLY A 20 -14.18 0.22 20.52
N TYR A 21 -14.09 -1.09 20.75
CA TYR A 21 -15.15 -1.89 21.38
C TYR A 21 -15.39 -1.57 22.87
N SER A 22 -14.39 -1.10 23.62
CA SER A 22 -14.55 -0.81 25.06
C SER A 22 -15.38 0.44 25.36
N MET A 23 -15.82 1.17 24.32
CA MET A 23 -16.50 2.46 24.44
C MET A 23 -18.04 2.39 24.32
N GLY A 24 -18.64 1.21 24.56
CA GLY A 24 -20.01 1.16 25.08
C GLY A 24 -21.14 0.74 24.13
N ASP A 25 -20.87 0.09 23.00
CA ASP A 25 -21.95 -0.52 22.19
C ASP A 25 -22.34 -1.91 22.70
N ASP A 26 -23.65 -2.18 22.79
CA ASP A 26 -24.20 -3.49 23.12
C ASP A 26 -23.68 -4.58 22.17
N LEU A 27 -23.14 -5.65 22.74
CA LEU A 27 -22.67 -6.83 22.01
C LEU A 27 -23.73 -7.45 21.08
N ASN A 28 -25.00 -7.29 21.44
CA ASN A 28 -26.15 -7.91 20.77
C ASN A 28 -26.68 -7.12 19.57
N LYS A 29 -26.20 -5.90 19.30
CA LYS A 29 -26.64 -5.11 18.14
C LYS A 29 -25.80 -5.42 16.90
N LYS A 30 -26.49 -5.68 15.77
CA LYS A 30 -25.89 -5.98 14.46
C LYS A 30 -25.08 -4.81 13.88
N THR A 31 -25.42 -3.57 14.27
CA THR A 31 -24.72 -2.34 13.89
C THR A 31 -24.19 -1.64 15.13
N ARG A 32 -22.88 -1.37 15.14
CA ARG A 32 -22.15 -0.71 16.23
C ARG A 32 -21.57 0.62 15.73
N PRO A 33 -22.38 1.69 15.69
CA PRO A 33 -21.99 2.93 15.01
C PRO A 33 -20.80 3.62 15.69
N HIS A 34 -20.67 3.52 17.01
CA HIS A 34 -19.56 4.14 17.74
C HIS A 34 -18.24 3.42 17.46
N VAL A 35 -18.26 2.08 17.50
CA VAL A 35 -17.08 1.26 17.18
C VAL A 35 -16.62 1.52 15.74
N MET A 36 -17.55 1.62 14.79
CA MET A 36 -17.25 1.93 13.40
C MET A 36 -16.68 3.34 13.24
N GLY A 37 -17.23 4.34 13.95
CA GLY A 37 -16.73 5.71 13.94
C GLY A 37 -15.28 5.81 14.42
N PHE A 38 -14.95 5.19 15.56
CA PHE A 38 -13.57 5.17 16.09
C PHE A 38 -12.61 4.39 15.18
N PHE A 39 -13.07 3.28 14.57
CA PHE A 39 -12.27 2.54 13.61
C PHE A 39 -11.92 3.40 12.38
N VAL A 40 -12.92 4.08 11.80
CA VAL A 40 -12.72 4.97 10.64
C VAL A 40 -11.78 6.13 11.00
N PHE A 41 -11.99 6.77 12.15
CA PHE A 41 -11.14 7.86 12.60
C PHE A 41 -9.70 7.41 12.88
N GLY A 42 -9.51 6.26 13.55
CA GLY A 42 -8.19 5.68 13.80
C GLY A 42 -7.48 5.30 12.50
N PHE A 43 -8.19 4.67 11.55
CA PHE A 43 -7.65 4.36 10.23
C PHE A 43 -7.23 5.62 9.46
N TRP A 44 -8.02 6.71 9.57
CA TRP A 44 -7.68 7.98 8.95
C TRP A 44 -6.41 8.62 9.54
N ILE A 45 -6.24 8.60 10.86
CA ILE A 45 -4.99 9.10 11.48
C ILE A 45 -3.80 8.22 11.06
N LEU A 46 -3.98 6.90 10.99
CA LEU A 46 -2.93 5.98 10.55
C LEU A 46 -2.48 6.28 9.12
N ASP A 47 -3.43 6.44 8.19
CA ASP A 47 -3.14 6.77 6.80
C ASP A 47 -2.48 8.15 6.65
N MET A 48 -3.02 9.17 7.32
CA MET A 48 -2.42 10.51 7.35
C MET A 48 -0.98 10.47 7.87
N THR A 49 -0.71 9.73 8.95
CA THR A 49 0.63 9.67 9.54
C THR A 49 1.60 8.91 8.63
N ASN A 50 1.16 7.84 7.96
CA ASN A 50 1.96 7.13 6.97
C ASN A 50 2.33 8.05 5.79
N ASN A 51 1.37 8.81 5.27
CA ASN A 51 1.60 9.75 4.18
C ASN A 51 2.55 10.90 4.60
N MET A 52 2.43 11.38 5.84
CA MET A 52 3.33 12.38 6.43
C MET A 52 4.76 11.86 6.65
N LEU A 53 4.97 10.55 6.79
CA LEU A 53 6.29 9.95 6.92
C LEU A 53 6.93 9.71 5.56
N GLN A 54 6.13 9.27 4.58
CA GLN A 54 6.63 8.91 3.26
C GLN A 54 7.19 10.11 2.47
N GLY A 55 6.54 11.27 2.52
CA GLY A 55 6.95 12.47 1.78
C GLY A 55 8.36 12.98 2.18
N PRO A 56 8.59 13.33 3.46
CA PRO A 56 9.88 13.83 3.92
C PRO A 56 11.02 12.82 3.75
N CYS A 57 10.79 11.53 3.98
CA CYS A 57 11.82 10.51 3.78
C CYS A 57 12.28 10.45 2.31
N ARG A 58 11.36 10.60 1.34
CA ARG A 58 11.70 10.67 -0.08
C ARG A 58 12.49 11.94 -0.41
N ALA A 59 12.08 13.09 0.12
CA ALA A 59 12.81 14.35 -0.07
C ALA A 59 14.25 14.24 0.48
N PHE A 60 14.41 13.67 1.68
CA PHE A 60 15.71 13.43 2.29
C PHE A 60 16.65 12.55 1.44
N PHE A 61 16.12 11.52 0.76
CA PHE A 61 16.92 10.74 -0.19
C PHE A 61 17.37 11.55 -1.41
N GLY A 62 16.52 12.47 -1.89
CA GLY A 62 16.86 13.42 -2.94
C GLY A 62 17.99 14.34 -2.50
N ASP A 63 17.89 14.90 -1.29
CA ASP A 63 18.90 15.81 -0.71
C ASP A 63 20.26 15.12 -0.56
N LEU A 64 20.28 13.89 -0.02
CA LEU A 64 21.51 13.13 0.12
C LEU A 64 22.15 12.73 -1.23
N SER A 65 21.39 12.80 -2.33
CA SER A 65 21.90 12.52 -3.68
C SER A 65 22.60 13.73 -4.31
N GLY A 66 22.51 14.93 -3.71
CA GLY A 66 23.24 16.12 -4.16
C GLY A 66 22.94 16.55 -5.60
N GLY A 67 21.75 16.24 -6.11
CA GLY A 67 21.36 16.53 -7.50
C GLY A 67 21.85 15.52 -8.55
N ASP A 68 22.68 14.54 -8.18
CA ASP A 68 23.16 13.50 -9.10
C ASP A 68 22.02 12.53 -9.47
N GLN A 69 21.55 12.64 -10.72
CA GLN A 69 20.45 11.83 -11.25
C GLN A 69 20.69 10.32 -11.13
N PRO A 70 21.88 9.76 -11.46
CA PRO A 70 22.14 8.34 -11.30
C PRO A 70 22.10 7.90 -9.83
N LYS A 71 22.68 8.71 -8.94
CA LYS A 71 22.74 8.42 -7.50
C LYS A 71 21.37 8.46 -6.85
N ASN A 72 20.53 9.44 -7.23
CA ASN A 72 19.14 9.53 -6.78
C ASN A 72 18.33 8.31 -7.24
N ARG A 73 18.52 7.89 -8.49
CA ARG A 73 17.86 6.71 -9.05
C ARG A 73 18.22 5.43 -8.29
N THR A 74 19.51 5.18 -8.06
CA THR A 74 19.97 3.99 -7.33
C THR A 74 19.41 3.97 -5.90
N ARG A 75 19.39 5.11 -5.21
CA ARG A 75 18.88 5.19 -3.83
C ARG A 75 17.37 5.00 -3.75
N ASN A 76 16.63 5.53 -4.73
CA ASN A 76 15.20 5.31 -4.83
C ASN A 76 14.86 3.83 -5.12
N SER A 77 15.69 3.14 -5.92
CA SER A 77 15.60 1.69 -6.14
C SER A 77 15.83 0.92 -4.83
N THR A 78 16.87 1.26 -4.06
CA THR A 78 17.13 0.65 -2.74
C THR A 78 15.97 0.89 -1.75
N PHE A 79 15.42 2.11 -1.71
CA PHE A 79 14.25 2.41 -0.87
C PHE A 79 13.02 1.56 -1.27
N SER A 80 12.74 1.47 -2.58
CA SER A 80 11.63 0.67 -3.11
C SER A 80 11.81 -0.83 -2.81
N PHE A 81 13.04 -1.33 -2.86
CA PHE A 81 13.38 -2.69 -2.46
C PHE A 81 13.08 -2.97 -0.98
N PHE A 82 13.48 -2.08 -0.07
CA PHE A 82 13.15 -2.24 1.35
C PHE A 82 11.65 -2.12 1.63
N MET A 83 10.94 -1.23 0.91
CA MET A 83 9.48 -1.15 0.97
C MET A 83 8.81 -2.46 0.53
N ALA A 84 9.35 -3.13 -0.49
CA ALA A 84 8.86 -4.42 -0.93
C ALA A 84 9.10 -5.52 0.12
N ILE A 85 10.29 -5.56 0.75
CA ILE A 85 10.56 -6.48 1.88
C ILE A 85 9.59 -6.24 3.03
N ALA A 86 9.37 -4.98 3.43
CA ALA A 86 8.42 -4.64 4.49
C ALA A 86 7.00 -5.10 4.14
N SER A 87 6.59 -5.00 2.88
CA SER A 87 5.30 -5.48 2.39
C SER A 87 5.19 -7.01 2.46
N ILE A 88 6.23 -7.75 2.05
CA ILE A 88 6.30 -9.22 2.19
C ILE A 88 6.12 -9.62 3.65
N LEU A 89 6.89 -9.01 4.56
CA LEU A 89 6.78 -9.29 5.99
C LEU A 89 5.39 -8.96 6.53
N GLY A 90 4.80 -7.85 6.10
CA GLY A 90 3.44 -7.45 6.45
C GLY A 90 2.40 -8.48 6.03
N TYR A 91 2.44 -8.96 4.78
CA TYR A 91 1.52 -9.99 4.29
C TYR A 91 1.72 -11.34 4.97
N VAL A 92 2.97 -11.75 5.25
CA VAL A 92 3.27 -12.99 5.98
C VAL A 92 2.71 -12.94 7.40
N VAL A 93 2.97 -11.85 8.12
CA VAL A 93 2.46 -11.66 9.49
C VAL A 93 0.93 -11.57 9.47
N GLY A 94 0.34 -10.78 8.58
CA GLY A 94 -1.12 -10.63 8.50
C GLY A 94 -1.86 -11.93 8.13
N SER A 95 -1.22 -12.80 7.34
CA SER A 95 -1.76 -14.08 6.91
C SER A 95 -1.70 -15.17 8.00
N TYR A 96 -0.86 -14.98 9.03
CA TYR A 96 -0.64 -15.99 10.07
C TYR A 96 -1.78 -16.02 11.11
N SER A 97 -2.62 -17.05 11.04
CA SER A 97 -3.85 -17.19 11.82
C SER A 97 -3.68 -17.53 13.31
N LYS A 98 -2.45 -17.75 13.78
CA LYS A 98 -2.14 -18.17 15.17
C LYS A 98 -1.38 -17.11 15.98
N LEU A 99 -1.25 -15.90 15.46
CA LEU A 99 -0.51 -14.80 16.11
C LEU A 99 -1.10 -14.42 17.47
N TYR A 100 -2.42 -14.50 17.61
CA TYR A 100 -3.11 -14.22 18.88
C TYR A 100 -2.63 -15.09 20.05
N LYS A 101 -2.07 -16.28 19.80
CA LYS A 101 -1.55 -17.17 20.86
C LYS A 101 -0.29 -16.63 21.54
N ALA A 102 0.50 -15.80 20.84
CA ALA A 102 1.67 -15.15 21.42
C ALA A 102 1.28 -13.99 22.35
N PHE A 103 0.08 -13.42 22.16
CA PHE A 103 -0.45 -12.29 22.94
C PHE A 103 -1.85 -12.61 23.48
N PRO A 104 -1.98 -13.53 24.46
CA PRO A 104 -3.26 -14.02 24.96
C PRO A 104 -4.11 -12.93 25.63
N PHE A 105 -3.52 -11.81 26.05
CA PHE A 105 -4.26 -10.63 26.54
C PHE A 105 -5.14 -9.96 25.47
N THR A 106 -4.96 -10.33 24.20
CA THR A 106 -5.67 -9.76 23.07
C THR A 106 -7.05 -10.40 22.86
N GLU A 107 -7.24 -11.62 23.35
CA GLU A 107 -8.51 -12.36 23.24
C GLU A 107 -9.49 -11.87 24.32
N THR A 108 -10.65 -11.37 23.87
CA THR A 108 -11.70 -10.85 24.77
C THR A 108 -13.04 -11.41 24.31
N LYS A 109 -14.04 -11.51 25.21
CA LYS A 109 -15.39 -12.05 24.92
C LYS A 109 -16.11 -11.39 23.73
N ALA A 110 -15.63 -10.24 23.28
CA ALA A 110 -16.18 -9.45 22.18
C ALA A 110 -15.44 -9.56 20.85
N CYS A 111 -14.26 -10.18 20.84
CA CYS A 111 -13.30 -10.14 19.75
C CYS A 111 -13.01 -11.58 19.33
N ASN A 112 -13.47 -11.96 18.14
CA ASN A 112 -13.20 -13.27 17.56
C ASN A 112 -11.70 -13.45 17.24
N VAL A 113 -11.31 -14.66 16.84
CA VAL A 113 -9.92 -15.01 16.50
C VAL A 113 -9.32 -14.05 15.45
N TYR A 114 -10.10 -13.60 14.47
CA TYR A 114 -9.68 -12.63 13.46
C TYR A 114 -9.36 -11.25 14.04
N CYS A 115 -10.27 -10.72 14.84
CA CYS A 115 -10.08 -9.47 15.57
C CYS A 115 -8.86 -9.55 16.49
N SER A 116 -8.65 -10.71 17.15
CA SER A 116 -7.51 -10.90 18.04
C SER A 116 -6.18 -10.95 17.27
N ASN A 117 -6.13 -11.63 16.12
CA ASN A 117 -4.96 -11.66 15.25
C ASN A 117 -4.61 -10.26 14.70
N LEU A 118 -5.61 -9.50 14.29
CA LEU A 118 -5.41 -8.14 13.77
C LEU A 118 -4.79 -7.23 14.84
N LYS A 119 -5.32 -7.26 16.07
CA LYS A 119 -4.75 -6.51 17.20
C LYS A 119 -3.31 -6.94 17.50
N SER A 120 -3.02 -8.24 17.53
CA SER A 120 -1.66 -8.74 17.75
C SER A 120 -0.68 -8.25 16.67
N CYS A 121 -1.11 -8.22 15.41
CA CYS A 121 -0.32 -7.66 14.30
C CYS A 121 -0.01 -6.18 14.53
N PHE A 122 -0.99 -5.39 14.97
CA PHE A 122 -0.78 -3.98 15.27
C PHE A 122 0.19 -3.73 16.44
N PHE A 123 0.16 -4.57 17.48
CA PHE A 123 1.12 -4.47 18.58
C PHE A 123 2.56 -4.74 18.12
N ILE A 124 2.76 -5.78 17.29
CA ILE A 124 4.07 -6.05 16.68
C ILE A 124 4.53 -4.85 15.84
N ALA A 125 3.63 -4.29 15.02
CA ALA A 125 3.93 -3.15 14.17
C ALA A 125 4.38 -1.92 14.98
N ILE A 126 3.72 -1.59 16.09
CA ILE A 126 4.14 -0.48 16.97
C ILE A 126 5.51 -0.76 17.58
N ALA A 127 5.71 -1.96 18.12
CA ALA A 127 6.97 -2.30 18.78
C ALA A 127 8.16 -2.15 17.80
N LEU A 128 8.01 -2.68 16.58
CA LEU A 128 9.00 -2.54 15.52
C LEU A 128 9.19 -1.08 15.11
N LEU A 129 8.11 -0.32 14.92
CA LEU A 129 8.19 1.09 14.56
C LEU A 129 8.94 1.91 15.62
N LEU A 130 8.64 1.72 16.91
CA LEU A 130 9.29 2.43 18.00
C LEU A 130 10.79 2.11 18.04
N ILE A 131 11.16 0.83 17.92
CA ILE A 131 12.57 0.41 17.88
C ILE A 131 13.29 1.10 16.71
N LEU A 132 12.71 1.06 15.51
CA LEU A 132 13.32 1.66 14.32
C LEU A 132 13.42 3.18 14.42
N VAL A 133 12.41 3.86 14.96
CA VAL A 133 12.44 5.31 15.18
C VAL A 133 13.52 5.68 16.20
N ILE A 134 13.64 4.92 17.29
CA ILE A 134 14.70 5.15 18.29
C ILE A 134 16.08 4.98 17.65
N ILE A 135 16.30 3.89 16.89
CA ILE A 135 17.55 3.66 16.17
C ILE A 135 17.82 4.82 15.19
N ALA A 136 16.84 5.21 14.38
CA ALA A 136 16.99 6.31 13.43
C ALA A 136 17.34 7.63 14.13
N CYS A 137 16.68 7.96 15.24
CA CYS A 137 16.96 9.17 16.01
C CYS A 137 18.36 9.16 16.66
N VAL A 138 18.91 7.99 17.00
CA VAL A 138 20.26 7.88 17.59
C VAL A 138 21.35 7.92 16.51
N TYR A 139 21.13 7.27 15.36
CA TYR A 139 22.16 7.11 14.32
C TYR A 139 22.14 8.21 13.25
N VAL A 140 20.98 8.75 12.91
CA VAL A 140 20.86 9.75 11.85
C VAL A 140 21.07 11.13 12.45
N LYS A 141 22.24 11.71 12.19
CA LYS A 141 22.51 13.11 12.52
C LYS A 141 21.84 14.00 11.48
N GLU A 142 20.85 14.78 11.91
CA GLU A 142 20.32 15.86 11.08
C GLU A 142 21.37 16.97 10.96
N ILE A 143 21.72 17.32 9.73
CA ILE A 143 22.48 18.54 9.45
C ILE A 143 21.43 19.64 9.36
N PRO A 144 21.37 20.60 10.29
CA PRO A 144 20.43 21.70 10.18
C PRO A 144 20.75 22.47 8.90
N LEU A 145 19.74 22.73 8.08
CA LEU A 145 19.88 23.63 6.94
C LEU A 145 20.13 25.03 7.52
N THR A 146 21.40 25.45 7.59
CA THR A 146 21.74 26.83 7.95
C THR A 146 21.09 27.72 6.91
N SER A 147 20.05 28.44 7.34
CA SER A 147 19.27 29.38 6.56
C SER A 147 20.13 30.56 6.11
N THR A 148 21.02 30.35 5.14
CA THR A 148 21.76 31.42 4.44
C THR A 148 21.71 31.28 2.92
N TYR A 149 20.95 30.34 2.37
CA TYR A 149 20.33 30.59 1.07
C TYR A 149 19.04 31.35 1.33
N ILE A 150 19.20 32.64 1.64
CA ILE A 150 18.17 33.62 1.36
C ILE A 150 17.82 33.39 -0.11
N ILE A 151 16.56 33.04 -0.33
CA ILE A 151 15.92 33.32 -1.60
C ILE A 151 16.08 34.83 -1.73
N ASP A 152 17.11 35.28 -2.47
CA ASP A 152 17.16 36.63 -3.06
C ASP A 152 16.04 36.65 -4.12
N SER A 153 14.81 36.55 -3.64
CA SER A 153 13.67 37.20 -4.24
C SER A 153 13.70 38.58 -3.61
N GLU A 154 14.27 39.54 -4.34
CA GLU A 154 13.77 40.90 -4.28
C GLU A 154 12.23 40.83 -4.27
N ASP A 155 11.62 41.57 -3.35
CA ASP A 155 10.22 41.56 -2.93
C ASP A 155 9.88 40.54 -1.83
N GLY A 156 10.01 41.01 -0.58
CA GLY A 156 9.57 40.38 0.67
C GLY A 156 8.06 40.23 0.81
N VAL A 157 7.39 39.70 -0.22
CA VAL A 157 6.01 39.25 -0.15
C VAL A 157 6.03 37.80 0.32
N LYS A 158 5.54 37.55 1.54
CA LYS A 158 5.18 36.20 1.97
C LYS A 158 4.05 35.70 1.06
N THR A 159 4.39 35.10 -0.08
CA THR A 159 3.40 34.47 -0.96
C THR A 159 2.63 33.43 -0.14
N PRO A 160 1.30 33.54 -0.01
CA PRO A 160 0.50 32.52 0.64
C PRO A 160 0.78 31.18 -0.03
N CYS A 161 0.78 30.09 0.75
CA CYS A 161 1.03 28.73 0.25
C CYS A 161 0.16 28.38 -0.98
N TRP A 162 -1.07 28.93 -1.02
CA TRP A 162 -1.99 28.83 -2.15
C TRP A 162 -1.51 29.57 -3.41
N GLY A 163 -0.89 30.74 -3.28
CA GLY A 163 -0.35 31.50 -4.41
C GLY A 163 0.85 30.79 -5.07
N LEU A 164 1.71 30.17 -4.25
CA LEU A 164 2.77 29.28 -4.72
C LEU A 164 2.22 28.02 -5.39
N PHE A 165 1.16 27.43 -4.82
CA PHE A 165 0.51 26.25 -5.39
C PHE A 165 -0.11 26.54 -6.76
N PHE A 166 -0.95 27.57 -6.88
CA PHE A 166 -1.56 27.95 -8.16
C PHE A 166 -0.55 28.51 -9.17
N GLY A 167 0.51 29.17 -8.70
CA GLY A 167 1.65 29.58 -9.53
C GLY A 167 2.34 28.37 -10.17
N ALA A 168 2.59 27.31 -9.40
CA ALA A 168 3.19 26.07 -9.91
C ALA A 168 2.35 25.42 -11.01
N PHE A 169 1.01 25.40 -10.89
CA PHE A 169 0.14 24.88 -11.95
C PHE A 169 0.23 25.69 -13.25
N LYS A 170 0.46 27.00 -13.14
CA LYS A 170 0.56 27.89 -14.30
C LYS A 170 1.91 27.75 -15.02
N GLU A 171 2.98 27.42 -14.29
CA GLU A 171 4.33 27.23 -14.84
C GLU A 171 4.61 25.83 -15.38
N MET A 172 3.71 24.87 -15.15
CA MET A 172 3.88 23.50 -15.63
C MET A 172 3.80 23.40 -17.17
N LYS A 173 4.85 22.85 -17.78
CA LYS A 173 4.89 22.53 -19.21
C LYS A 173 3.88 21.44 -19.59
N HIS A 174 3.45 21.41 -20.86
CA HIS A 174 2.49 20.43 -21.39
C HIS A 174 2.83 18.94 -21.08
N PRO A 175 4.09 18.47 -21.16
CA PRO A 175 4.43 17.10 -20.79
C PRO A 175 4.18 16.77 -19.31
N MET A 176 4.35 17.76 -18.42
CA MET A 176 4.11 17.61 -16.99
C MET A 176 2.61 17.49 -16.70
N TRP A 177 1.78 18.31 -17.36
CA TRP A 177 0.32 18.22 -17.28
C TRP A 177 -0.21 16.86 -17.73
N MET A 178 0.32 16.32 -18.84
CA MET A 178 -0.05 15.00 -19.32
C MET A 178 0.33 13.91 -18.30
N LEU A 179 1.52 13.99 -17.71
CA LEU A 179 1.96 13.05 -16.69
C LEU A 179 1.06 13.12 -15.44
N PHE A 180 0.77 14.33 -14.96
CA PHE A 180 -0.10 14.57 -13.81
C PHE A 180 -1.48 13.94 -14.00
N LEU A 181 -2.12 14.17 -15.15
CA LEU A 181 -3.43 13.60 -15.46
C LEU A 181 -3.41 12.07 -15.47
N VAL A 182 -2.41 11.45 -16.10
CA VAL A 182 -2.34 9.98 -16.13
C VAL A 182 -2.01 9.41 -14.75
N THR A 183 -1.20 10.10 -13.95
CA THR A 183 -0.96 9.70 -12.56
C THR A 183 -2.26 9.71 -11.75
N ILE A 184 -3.10 10.74 -11.90
CA ILE A 184 -4.42 10.78 -11.26
C ILE A 184 -5.28 9.58 -11.68
N LEU A 185 -5.40 9.33 -12.99
CA LEU A 185 -6.19 8.19 -13.51
C LEU A 185 -5.67 6.84 -13.03
N ASN A 186 -4.35 6.68 -12.94
CA ASN A 186 -3.74 5.47 -12.40
C ASN A 186 -4.07 5.28 -10.93
N TRP A 187 -4.04 6.32 -10.12
CA TRP A 187 -4.41 6.22 -8.70
C TRP A 187 -5.90 5.96 -8.50
N PHE A 188 -6.78 6.49 -9.36
CA PHE A 188 -8.20 6.11 -9.39
C PHE A 188 -8.41 4.62 -9.66
N THR A 189 -7.49 3.98 -10.38
CA THR A 189 -7.52 2.56 -10.66
C THR A 189 -6.92 1.73 -9.52
N TRP A 190 -5.76 2.15 -9.01
CA TRP A 190 -5.05 1.43 -7.95
C TRP A 190 -5.75 1.49 -6.59
N PHE A 191 -6.39 2.62 -6.24
CA PHE A 191 -6.97 2.80 -4.91
C PHE A 191 -8.10 1.81 -4.62
N PRO A 192 -9.12 1.62 -5.50
CA PRO A 192 -10.11 0.57 -5.31
C PRO A 192 -9.49 -0.83 -5.35
N TRP A 193 -8.51 -1.06 -6.24
CA TRP A 193 -7.87 -2.37 -6.36
C TRP A 193 -7.19 -2.79 -5.06
N VAL A 194 -6.34 -1.93 -4.48
CA VAL A 194 -5.62 -2.22 -3.21
C VAL A 194 -6.57 -2.42 -2.03
N LEU A 195 -7.76 -1.81 -2.06
CA LEU A 195 -8.76 -1.99 -0.99
C LEU A 195 -9.60 -3.27 -1.15
N TYR A 196 -9.83 -3.72 -2.39
CA TYR A 196 -10.80 -4.77 -2.68
C TYR A 196 -10.20 -6.03 -3.33
N ASP A 197 -8.90 -6.11 -3.57
CA ASP A 197 -8.25 -7.27 -4.19
C ASP A 197 -8.43 -8.59 -3.40
N THR A 198 -8.17 -8.57 -2.10
CA THR A 198 -8.35 -9.70 -1.18
C THR A 198 -9.82 -10.02 -0.96
N TYR A 199 -10.66 -8.98 -0.95
CA TYR A 199 -12.12 -9.13 -0.90
C TYR A 199 -12.66 -9.81 -2.16
N TRP A 200 -12.15 -9.41 -3.34
CA TRP A 200 -12.46 -10.03 -4.63
C TRP A 200 -12.03 -11.50 -4.64
N MET A 201 -10.84 -11.82 -4.12
CA MET A 201 -10.41 -13.21 -3.97
C MET A 201 -11.37 -14.01 -3.06
N GLY A 202 -11.75 -13.47 -1.90
CA GLY A 202 -12.68 -14.12 -0.97
C GLY A 202 -14.09 -14.33 -1.52
N ARG A 203 -14.65 -13.31 -2.17
CA ARG A 203 -16.04 -13.29 -2.61
C ARG A 203 -16.22 -13.79 -4.04
N GLU A 204 -15.47 -13.26 -5.00
CA GLU A 204 -15.68 -13.54 -6.41
C GLU A 204 -14.97 -14.82 -6.86
N VAL A 205 -13.75 -15.07 -6.37
CA VAL A 205 -12.99 -16.27 -6.73
C VAL A 205 -13.44 -17.47 -5.89
N TYR A 206 -13.48 -17.30 -4.57
CA TYR A 206 -13.84 -18.36 -3.63
C TYR A 206 -15.34 -18.52 -3.38
N GLY A 207 -16.19 -17.55 -3.72
CA GLY A 207 -17.64 -17.65 -3.57
C GLY A 207 -18.14 -17.53 -2.13
N GLY A 208 -17.27 -17.20 -1.17
CA GLY A 208 -17.63 -17.11 0.24
C GLY A 208 -18.33 -15.80 0.59
N SER A 209 -19.19 -15.84 1.61
CA SER A 209 -19.75 -14.65 2.23
C SER A 209 -18.97 -14.26 3.50
N VAL A 210 -19.09 -13.00 3.94
CA VAL A 210 -18.33 -12.50 5.10
C VAL A 210 -18.71 -13.29 6.35
N GLY A 211 -17.74 -13.97 6.95
CA GLY A 211 -17.94 -14.87 8.10
C GLY A 211 -17.94 -16.36 7.74
N ASP A 212 -17.90 -16.70 6.45
CA ASP A 212 -17.74 -18.09 5.99
C ASP A 212 -16.26 -18.48 5.91
N HIS A 213 -15.98 -19.74 6.22
CA HIS A 213 -14.63 -20.31 6.09
C HIS A 213 -14.06 -20.20 4.66
N MET A 214 -14.91 -20.24 3.63
CA MET A 214 -14.48 -20.11 2.23
C MET A 214 -14.02 -18.68 1.90
N PHE A 215 -14.69 -17.67 2.47
CA PHE A 215 -14.28 -16.28 2.34
C PHE A 215 -12.93 -16.07 3.04
N ASP A 216 -12.79 -16.58 4.26
CA ASP A 216 -11.55 -16.46 5.03
C ASP A 216 -10.37 -17.14 4.32
N LYS A 217 -10.60 -18.33 3.75
CA LYS A 217 -9.62 -19.04 2.93
C LYS A 217 -9.24 -18.24 1.68
N GLY A 218 -10.21 -17.63 1.00
CA GLY A 218 -9.92 -16.77 -0.15
C GLY A 218 -9.17 -15.49 0.20
N VAL A 219 -9.47 -14.85 1.33
CA VAL A 219 -8.70 -13.68 1.82
C VAL A 219 -7.26 -14.07 2.16
N HIS A 220 -7.07 -15.24 2.77
CA HIS A 220 -5.75 -15.78 3.07
C HIS A 220 -4.94 -16.03 1.79
N ASP A 221 -5.53 -16.68 0.78
CA ASP A 221 -4.89 -16.93 -0.50
C ASP A 221 -4.64 -15.64 -1.30
N GLY A 222 -5.53 -14.65 -1.19
CA GLY A 222 -5.32 -13.31 -1.72
C GLY A 222 -4.08 -12.66 -1.13
N SER A 223 -3.87 -12.81 0.18
CA SER A 223 -2.66 -12.32 0.87
C SER A 223 -1.39 -13.02 0.37
N ILE A 224 -1.45 -14.31 0.02
CA ILE A 224 -0.35 -15.03 -0.64
C ILE A 224 -0.06 -14.43 -2.02
N GLY A 225 -1.09 -14.13 -2.80
CA GLY A 225 -0.96 -13.43 -4.09
C GLY A 225 -0.30 -12.05 -3.95
N LEU A 226 -0.64 -11.29 -2.90
CA LEU A 226 -0.02 -9.99 -2.61
C LEU A 226 1.41 -10.09 -2.08
N MET A 227 1.75 -11.17 -1.38
CA MET A 227 3.13 -11.49 -1.02
C MET A 227 3.97 -11.72 -2.28
N LEU A 228 3.46 -12.52 -3.24
CA LEU A 228 4.13 -12.72 -4.53
C LEU A 228 4.22 -11.42 -5.34
N ASN A 229 3.17 -10.60 -5.33
CA ASN A 229 3.19 -9.25 -5.89
C ASN A 229 4.38 -8.44 -5.35
N SER A 230 4.57 -8.47 -4.02
CA SER A 230 5.67 -7.74 -3.38
C SER A 230 7.05 -8.27 -3.76
N ILE A 231 7.19 -9.60 -3.96
CA ILE A 231 8.42 -10.20 -4.49
C ILE A 231 8.69 -9.69 -5.91
N VAL A 232 7.66 -9.66 -6.76
CA VAL A 232 7.77 -9.11 -8.11
C VAL A 232 8.16 -7.63 -8.05
N VAL A 233 7.57 -6.84 -7.15
CA VAL A 233 7.95 -5.43 -6.96
C VAL A 233 9.43 -5.30 -6.56
N ALA A 234 9.92 -6.14 -5.64
CA ALA A 234 11.31 -6.12 -5.21
C ALA A 234 12.27 -6.42 -6.37
N VAL A 235 11.99 -7.48 -7.14
CA VAL A 235 12.79 -7.87 -8.31
C VAL A 235 12.75 -6.78 -9.36
N MET A 236 11.56 -6.28 -9.69
CA MET A 236 11.37 -5.22 -10.67
C MET A 236 12.11 -3.94 -10.28
N SER A 237 12.10 -3.57 -8.99
CA SER A 237 12.84 -2.39 -8.49
C SER A 237 14.34 -2.45 -8.80
N MET A 238 14.93 -3.65 -8.83
CA MET A 238 16.35 -3.86 -9.17
C MET A 238 16.59 -3.85 -10.69
N VAL A 239 15.64 -4.35 -11.49
CA VAL A 239 15.80 -4.50 -12.95
C VAL A 239 15.22 -3.34 -13.78
N ILE A 240 14.59 -2.34 -13.16
CA ILE A 240 14.01 -1.18 -13.88
C ILE A 240 15.06 -0.45 -14.73
N GLU A 241 16.31 -0.35 -14.27
CA GLU A 241 17.37 0.32 -15.05
C GLU A 241 17.76 -0.40 -16.33
N PRO A 242 18.19 -1.67 -16.27
CA PRO A 242 18.50 -2.42 -17.49
C PRO A 242 17.27 -2.56 -18.39
N LEU A 243 16.08 -2.78 -17.82
CA LEU A 243 14.85 -2.93 -18.58
C LEU A 243 14.46 -1.65 -19.33
N SER A 244 14.61 -0.49 -18.69
CA SER A 244 14.34 0.80 -19.33
C SER A 244 15.32 1.10 -20.47
N ARG A 245 16.58 0.66 -20.38
CA ARG A 245 17.55 0.81 -21.46
C ARG A 245 17.24 -0.14 -22.62
N PHE A 246 16.89 -1.38 -22.30
CA PHE A 246 16.54 -2.40 -23.28
C PHE A 246 15.28 -2.05 -24.09
N LEU A 247 14.22 -1.58 -23.44
CA LEU A 247 12.95 -1.23 -24.09
C LEU A 247 12.96 0.13 -24.82
N GLY A 248 14.14 0.74 -24.99
CA GLY A 248 14.30 1.97 -25.75
C GLY A 248 13.77 3.21 -25.04
N GLY A 249 13.85 3.25 -23.71
CA GLY A 249 13.59 4.42 -22.89
C GLY A 249 12.38 4.31 -21.98
N VAL A 250 12.30 5.31 -21.10
CA VAL A 250 11.40 5.35 -19.93
C VAL A 250 9.96 5.60 -20.34
N LYS A 251 9.76 6.41 -21.39
CA LYS A 251 8.44 6.71 -21.94
C LYS A 251 7.74 5.45 -22.46
N LYS A 252 8.48 4.59 -23.17
CA LYS A 252 7.97 3.31 -23.69
C LYS A 252 7.68 2.33 -22.56
N LEU A 253 8.60 2.21 -21.60
CA LEU A 253 8.41 1.37 -20.40
C LEU A 253 7.15 1.79 -19.63
N TRP A 254 6.97 3.10 -19.42
CA TRP A 254 5.82 3.64 -18.71
C TRP A 254 4.50 3.43 -19.49
N GLY A 255 4.50 3.59 -20.81
CA GLY A 255 3.33 3.25 -21.63
C GLY A 255 2.97 1.77 -21.54
N LEU A 256 3.97 0.89 -21.67
CA LEU A 256 3.80 -0.56 -21.62
C LEU A 256 3.17 -1.03 -20.30
N VAL A 257 3.59 -0.49 -19.16
CA VAL A 257 3.04 -0.92 -17.87
C VAL A 257 1.59 -0.52 -17.67
N ASN A 258 1.15 0.60 -18.23
CA ASN A 258 -0.27 0.98 -18.19
C ASN A 258 -1.13 0.03 -19.02
N PHE A 259 -0.62 -0.47 -20.16
CA PHE A 259 -1.28 -1.54 -20.91
C PHE A 259 -1.33 -2.86 -20.13
N ILE A 260 -0.23 -3.24 -19.48
CA ILE A 260 -0.20 -4.43 -18.62
C ILE A 260 -1.26 -4.30 -17.51
N LEU A 261 -1.33 -3.15 -16.84
CA LEU A 261 -2.33 -2.86 -15.81
C LEU A 261 -3.76 -3.02 -16.37
N ALA A 262 -4.06 -2.43 -17.53
CA ALA A 262 -5.37 -2.53 -18.16
C ALA A 262 -5.74 -3.98 -18.52
N ILE A 263 -4.80 -4.74 -19.08
CA ILE A 263 -5.00 -6.16 -19.41
C ILE A 263 -5.24 -6.98 -18.14
N CYS A 264 -4.41 -6.80 -17.11
CA CYS A 264 -4.57 -7.51 -15.84
C CYS A 264 -5.94 -7.22 -15.22
N LEU A 265 -6.39 -5.96 -15.22
CA LEU A 265 -7.72 -5.62 -14.71
C LEU A 265 -8.85 -6.23 -15.55
N ALA A 266 -8.73 -6.25 -16.88
CA ALA A 266 -9.71 -6.94 -17.73
C ALA A 266 -9.76 -8.46 -17.44
N MET A 267 -8.60 -9.08 -17.18
CA MET A 267 -8.51 -10.50 -16.82
C MET A 267 -9.21 -10.82 -15.49
N THR A 268 -9.32 -9.88 -14.55
CA THR A 268 -10.05 -10.10 -13.30
C THR A 268 -11.52 -10.48 -13.55
N MET A 269 -12.15 -9.83 -14.54
CA MET A 269 -13.53 -10.14 -14.92
C MET A 269 -13.67 -11.54 -15.52
N LEU A 270 -12.68 -11.98 -16.30
CA LEU A 270 -12.67 -13.33 -16.88
C LEU A 270 -12.54 -14.39 -15.78
N ILE A 271 -11.63 -14.18 -14.82
CA ILE A 271 -11.46 -15.08 -13.68
C ILE A 271 -12.72 -15.14 -12.82
N SER A 272 -13.37 -14.01 -12.54
CA SER A 272 -14.66 -13.99 -11.82
C SER A 272 -15.76 -14.75 -12.56
N LYS A 273 -15.82 -14.63 -13.89
CA LYS A 273 -16.80 -15.35 -14.72
C LYS A 273 -16.54 -16.85 -14.71
N GLU A 274 -15.30 -17.29 -14.89
CA GLU A 274 -14.91 -18.71 -14.83
C GLU A 274 -15.16 -19.31 -13.44
N ALA A 275 -14.83 -18.58 -12.37
CA ALA A 275 -15.12 -18.99 -11.00
C ALA A 275 -16.63 -19.19 -10.77
N THR A 276 -17.44 -18.26 -11.28
CA THR A 276 -18.90 -18.32 -11.16
C THR A 276 -19.50 -19.45 -12.00
N ALA A 277 -19.02 -19.65 -13.22
CA ALA A 277 -19.44 -20.75 -14.08
C ALA A 277 -19.12 -22.12 -13.44
N HIS A 278 -17.95 -22.26 -12.82
CA HIS A 278 -17.58 -23.48 -12.11
C HIS A 278 -18.48 -23.75 -10.90
N ARG A 279 -18.81 -22.72 -10.11
CA ARG A 279 -19.75 -22.85 -8.99
C ARG A 279 -21.15 -23.27 -9.44
N HIS A 280 -21.68 -22.66 -10.51
CA HIS A 280 -22.97 -23.06 -11.07
C HIS A 280 -22.96 -24.51 -11.58
N PHE A 281 -21.85 -24.95 -12.19
CA PHE A 281 -21.69 -26.33 -12.60
C PHE A 281 -21.71 -27.29 -11.40
N LEU A 282 -20.95 -27.01 -10.33
CA LEU A 282 -20.94 -27.82 -9.11
C LEU A 282 -22.33 -27.92 -8.46
N MET A 283 -23.08 -26.81 -8.43
CA MET A 283 -24.46 -26.78 -7.93
C MET A 283 -25.40 -27.65 -8.79
N SER A 284 -25.17 -27.74 -10.10
CA SER A 284 -25.99 -28.57 -11.00
C SER A 284 -25.80 -30.08 -10.82
N ILE A 285 -24.65 -30.49 -10.26
CA ILE A 285 -24.29 -31.90 -10.01
C ILE A 285 -24.33 -32.27 -8.53
N ASP A 286 -24.85 -31.39 -7.66
CA ASP A 286 -24.89 -31.53 -6.20
C ASP A 286 -23.52 -31.90 -5.58
N ALA A 287 -22.45 -31.38 -6.18
CA ALA A 287 -21.09 -31.60 -5.70
C ALA A 287 -20.72 -30.57 -4.64
N LYS A 288 -19.95 -31.00 -3.64
CA LYS A 288 -19.45 -30.13 -2.57
C LYS A 288 -18.47 -29.09 -3.13
N ASP A 289 -18.75 -27.81 -2.90
CA ASP A 289 -17.83 -26.72 -3.20
C ASP A 289 -16.64 -26.73 -2.22
N ASN A 290 -15.47 -27.12 -2.74
CA ASN A 290 -14.21 -27.15 -2.00
C ASN A 290 -13.28 -25.99 -2.36
N GLY A 291 -13.77 -25.02 -3.16
CA GLY A 291 -13.05 -23.84 -3.59
C GLY A 291 -12.87 -23.79 -5.11
N PRO A 292 -12.21 -22.72 -5.61
CA PRO A 292 -11.99 -22.55 -7.03
C PRO A 292 -11.14 -23.70 -7.61
N PRO A 293 -11.35 -24.06 -8.87
CA PRO A 293 -10.54 -25.07 -9.52
C PRO A 293 -9.09 -24.57 -9.67
N PRO A 294 -8.09 -25.46 -9.74
CA PRO A 294 -6.68 -25.07 -9.69
C PRO A 294 -6.25 -24.06 -10.77
N ASN A 295 -6.91 -24.10 -11.93
CA ASN A 295 -6.70 -23.14 -13.03
C ASN A 295 -7.17 -21.72 -12.67
N VAL A 296 -8.36 -21.58 -12.06
CA VAL A 296 -8.91 -20.29 -11.65
C VAL A 296 -8.11 -19.72 -10.48
N TRP A 297 -7.79 -20.56 -9.50
CA TRP A 297 -6.92 -20.18 -8.38
C TRP A 297 -5.54 -19.72 -8.88
N GLY A 298 -4.89 -20.52 -9.72
CA GLY A 298 -3.57 -20.20 -10.27
C GLY A 298 -3.59 -18.94 -11.12
N GLY A 299 -4.66 -18.74 -11.91
CA GLY A 299 -4.90 -17.52 -12.67
C GLY A 299 -5.02 -16.29 -11.77
N ALA A 300 -5.80 -16.38 -10.69
CA ALA A 300 -6.01 -15.27 -9.75
C ALA A 300 -4.73 -14.88 -9.02
N VAL A 301 -3.97 -15.86 -8.52
CA VAL A 301 -2.69 -15.64 -7.83
C VAL A 301 -1.63 -15.09 -8.80
N THR A 302 -1.57 -15.61 -10.03
CA THR A 302 -0.66 -15.10 -11.05
C THR A 302 -0.99 -13.66 -11.43
N LEU A 303 -2.27 -13.34 -11.59
CA LEU A 303 -2.73 -11.97 -11.86
C LEU A 303 -2.30 -11.01 -10.76
N LEU A 304 -2.55 -11.37 -9.49
CA LEU A 304 -2.11 -10.57 -8.34
C LEU A 304 -0.59 -10.36 -8.36
N SER A 305 0.17 -11.41 -8.69
CA SER A 305 1.63 -11.35 -8.76
C SER A 305 2.13 -10.41 -9.88
N VAL A 306 1.57 -10.54 -11.09
CA VAL A 306 1.97 -9.76 -12.28
C VAL A 306 1.66 -8.28 -12.11
N LEU A 307 0.59 -7.92 -11.39
CA LEU A 307 0.28 -6.54 -11.05
C LEU A 307 1.39 -5.83 -10.25
N GLY A 308 2.33 -6.58 -9.65
CA GLY A 308 3.52 -6.01 -9.02
C GLY A 308 4.44 -5.28 -10.01
N ILE A 309 4.43 -5.68 -11.29
CA ILE A 309 5.24 -5.04 -12.34
C ILE A 309 4.84 -3.57 -12.55
N PRO A 310 3.57 -3.24 -12.90
CA PRO A 310 3.16 -1.85 -13.02
C PRO A 310 3.29 -1.07 -11.72
N LEU A 311 3.04 -1.69 -10.55
CA LEU A 311 3.18 -1.03 -9.26
C LEU A 311 4.62 -0.55 -8.99
N ALA A 312 5.62 -1.41 -9.25
CA ALA A 312 7.04 -1.05 -9.08
C ALA A 312 7.46 0.08 -10.02
N ILE A 313 6.99 0.04 -11.26
CA ILE A 313 7.41 0.98 -12.30
C ILE A 313 6.73 2.34 -12.11
N ILE A 314 5.45 2.38 -11.75
CA ILE A 314 4.74 3.64 -11.48
C ILE A 314 5.34 4.34 -10.25
N SER A 315 5.65 3.60 -9.18
CA SER A 315 6.26 4.17 -7.97
C SER A 315 7.71 4.62 -8.18
N HIS A 316 8.47 3.97 -9.07
CA HIS A 316 9.86 4.32 -9.34
C HIS A 316 10.03 5.42 -10.41
N ILE A 317 9.25 5.42 -11.49
CA ILE A 317 9.40 6.38 -12.60
C ILE A 317 8.82 7.75 -12.24
N SER A 318 7.81 7.79 -11.37
CA SER A 318 7.20 9.05 -10.98
C SER A 318 8.17 9.99 -10.27
N LEU A 319 9.31 9.56 -9.71
CA LEU A 319 10.18 10.41 -8.86
C LEU A 319 11.45 11.01 -9.52
N PRO A 320 12.22 10.32 -10.39
CA PRO A 320 13.48 10.87 -10.92
C PRO A 320 13.38 11.59 -12.27
N TYR A 321 12.27 11.44 -13.02
CA TYR A 321 12.15 12.08 -14.34
C TYR A 321 11.63 13.53 -14.29
N PHE A 322 11.38 14.06 -13.10
CA PHE A 322 10.87 15.42 -12.88
C PHE A 322 11.80 16.53 -13.38
N ASN A 323 13.09 16.28 -13.60
CA ASN A 323 14.05 17.31 -14.03
C ASN A 323 14.39 17.33 -15.53
N ASN A 324 13.81 16.43 -16.35
CA ASN A 324 14.10 16.37 -17.79
C ASN A 324 12.86 16.57 -18.68
N PHE A 325 11.89 17.36 -18.19
CA PHE A 325 10.81 17.89 -19.02
C PHE A 325 10.77 19.42 -18.99
#